data_AF-A0A2N7RBE5-F1
#
_entry.id   AF-A0A2N7RBE5-F1
#
_cell.length_a   1.000
_cell.length_b   1.000
_cell.length_c   1.000
_cell.angle_alpha   90.00
_cell.angle_beta   90.00
_cell.angle_gamma   90.00
#
_symmetry.space_group_name_H-M   'P 1'
#
loop_
_entity.id
_entity.type
_entity.pdbx_description
1 polymer ?
#
loop_
_entity_poly.entity_id
_entity_poly.type
_entity_poly.pdbx_seq_one_letter_code
_entity_poly.pdbx_strand_id
1 'polypeptide(L)'
;MNHLGADSFYQTIRAHQLGGFFAGQHDYIELILATWPQNIPKELPIQAFFYLDGGLAGAQFDQNDFFNSTGGKVVPIIKINLPRAANADAQFIYNQADQVK
;
A
#
# COMPACT_ATOMS: atom_id res chain seq x y z
N MET A 1 -12.97 13.06 6.80
CA MET A 1 -12.16 13.98 5.97
C MET A 1 -13.12 14.85 5.16
N ASN A 2 -12.97 16.18 5.18
CA ASN A 2 -13.73 17.07 4.31
C ASN A 2 -13.11 17.07 2.90
N HIS A 3 -13.91 17.38 1.87
CA HIS A 3 -13.53 17.39 0.46
C HIS A 3 -12.23 18.19 0.19
N LEU A 4 -12.01 19.26 0.95
CA LEU A 4 -10.80 20.10 0.87
C LEU A 4 -9.50 19.35 1.15
N GLY A 5 -9.53 18.32 2.02
CA GLY A 5 -8.35 17.50 2.33
C GLY A 5 -7.93 16.60 1.17
N ALA A 6 -8.90 15.97 0.51
CA ALA A 6 -8.65 15.12 -0.65
C ALA A 6 -8.13 15.93 -1.84
N ASP A 7 -8.74 17.10 -2.11
CA ASP A 7 -8.33 17.99 -3.20
C ASP A 7 -6.92 18.54 -2.97
N SER A 8 -6.62 19.01 -1.75
CA SER A 8 -5.29 19.52 -1.40
C SER A 8 -4.23 18.43 -1.54
N PHE A 9 -4.49 17.22 -1.05
CA PHE A 9 -3.60 16.07 -1.21
C PHE A 9 -3.36 15.74 -2.69
N TYR A 10 -4.42 15.72 -3.49
CA TYR A 10 -4.32 15.44 -4.92
C TYR A 10 -3.51 16.50 -5.68
N GLN A 11 -3.64 17.78 -5.31
CA GLN A 11 -2.79 18.84 -5.87
C GLN A 11 -1.32 18.67 -5.47
N THR A 12 -1.03 18.23 -4.23
CA THR A 12 0.34 17.89 -3.82
C THR A 12 0.92 16.79 -4.70
N ILE A 13 0.19 15.69 -4.96
CA ILE A 13 0.66 14.62 -5.86
C ILE A 13 0.96 15.15 -7.27
N ARG A 14 0.08 16.00 -7.82
CA ARG A 14 0.30 16.65 -9.13
C ARG A 14 1.54 17.54 -9.13
N ALA A 15 1.73 18.36 -8.10
CA ALA A 15 2.90 19.22 -7.97
C ALA A 15 4.21 18.41 -7.90
N HIS A 16 4.21 17.29 -7.17
CA HIS A 16 5.36 16.39 -7.10
C HIS A 16 5.72 15.78 -8.47
N GLN A 17 4.72 15.43 -9.29
CA GLN A 17 4.95 14.93 -10.64
C GLN A 17 5.60 15.97 -11.57
N LEU A 18 5.22 17.25 -11.44
CA LEU A 18 5.79 18.34 -12.25
C LEU A 18 7.26 18.61 -11.92
N GLY A 19 7.67 18.47 -10.66
CA GLY A 19 9.03 18.76 -10.20
C GLY A 19 10.01 17.60 -10.24
N GLY A 20 9.58 16.39 -10.61
CA GLY A 20 10.43 15.18 -10.54
C GLY A 20 10.82 14.82 -9.10
N PHE A 21 10.02 15.23 -8.11
CA PHE A 21 10.34 15.05 -6.68
C PHE A 21 10.50 13.59 -6.24
N PHE A 22 10.01 12.63 -7.03
CA PHE A 22 10.20 11.19 -6.78
C PHE A 22 11.60 10.67 -7.18
N ALA A 23 12.49 11.51 -7.73
CA ALA A 23 13.81 11.11 -8.25
C ALA A 23 15.02 11.60 -7.41
N GLY A 24 14.80 12.17 -6.21
CA GLY A 24 15.85 12.77 -5.37
C GLY A 24 16.25 11.95 -4.14
N GLN A 25 17.38 12.31 -3.52
CA GLN A 25 17.89 11.72 -2.27
C GLN A 25 17.13 12.14 -1.00
N HIS A 26 16.18 13.07 -1.12
CA HIS A 26 15.38 13.61 -0.02
C HIS A 26 13.98 14.00 -0.55
N ASP A 27 12.84 13.77 0.10
CA ASP A 27 12.55 13.09 1.38
C ASP A 27 11.01 13.05 1.60
N TYR A 28 10.51 11.93 2.13
CA TYR A 28 9.19 11.64 2.73
C TYR A 28 7.94 12.37 2.19
N ILE A 29 7.11 11.67 1.41
CA ILE A 29 5.69 12.05 1.25
C ILE A 29 4.91 11.32 2.36
N GLU A 30 4.64 12.04 3.45
CA GLU A 30 3.84 11.51 4.55
C GLU A 30 2.36 11.92 4.37
N LEU A 31 1.49 10.92 4.31
CA LEU A 31 0.06 11.13 4.44
C LEU A 31 -0.32 10.94 5.91
N ILE A 32 -0.59 12.04 6.60
CA ILE A 32 -1.09 12.00 7.97
C ILE A 32 -2.60 11.75 7.92
N LEU A 33 -3.02 10.59 8.45
CA LEU A 33 -4.42 10.22 8.61
C LEU A 33 -4.74 10.14 10.10
N ALA A 34 -6.03 10.28 10.44
CA ALA A 34 -6.49 9.90 11.76
C ALA A 34 -6.22 8.40 11.98
N THR A 35 -5.81 8.03 13.19
CA THR A 35 -5.66 6.62 13.56
C THR A 35 -7.02 5.92 13.45
N TRP A 36 -7.02 4.69 12.94
CA TRP A 36 -8.24 3.89 12.98
C TRP A 36 -8.65 3.61 14.42
N PRO A 37 -9.98 3.54 14.69
CA PRO A 37 -10.47 2.97 15.93
C PRO A 37 -9.85 1.60 16.19
N GLN A 38 -9.71 1.24 17.46
CA GLN A 38 -9.18 -0.07 17.84
C GLN A 38 -10.29 -1.13 17.77
N ASN A 39 -9.91 -2.40 17.60
CA ASN A 39 -10.81 -3.55 17.64
C ASN A 39 -11.92 -3.56 16.57
N ILE A 40 -11.69 -2.95 15.41
CA ILE A 40 -12.63 -2.94 14.26
C ILE A 40 -12.07 -3.65 13.00
N PRO A 41 -11.44 -4.83 13.11
CA PRO A 41 -10.73 -5.45 11.98
C PRO A 41 -11.63 -5.69 10.76
N LYS A 42 -12.92 -5.93 10.98
CA LYS A 42 -13.91 -6.17 9.91
C LYS A 42 -14.32 -4.92 9.14
N GLU A 43 -14.07 -3.74 9.67
CA GLU A 43 -14.48 -2.45 9.10
C GLU A 43 -13.32 -1.77 8.33
N LEU A 44 -12.08 -2.21 8.55
CA LEU A 44 -10.93 -1.65 7.85
C LEU A 44 -11.05 -1.92 6.34
N PRO A 45 -10.87 -0.90 5.47
CA PRO A 45 -10.98 -1.04 4.03
C PRO A 45 -9.69 -1.61 3.40
N ILE A 46 -9.07 -2.61 4.05
CA ILE A 46 -7.88 -3.27 3.54
C ILE A 46 -8.31 -4.23 2.42
N GLN A 47 -7.65 -4.15 1.27
CA GLN A 47 -8.01 -4.91 0.05
C GLN A 47 -6.86 -5.77 -0.50
N ALA A 48 -5.63 -5.53 -0.06
CA ALA A 48 -4.45 -6.33 -0.42
C ALA A 48 -3.30 -6.01 0.53
N PHE A 49 -2.35 -6.94 0.63
CA PHE A 49 -1.02 -6.70 1.19
C PHE A 49 0.00 -6.67 0.06
N PHE A 50 1.00 -5.81 0.16
CA PHE A 50 2.00 -5.62 -0.88
C PHE A 50 3.39 -5.89 -0.34
N TYR A 51 4.27 -6.43 -1.19
CA TYR A 51 5.67 -6.63 -0.82
C TYR A 51 6.63 -6.32 -1.98
N LEU A 52 7.83 -5.87 -1.61
CA LEU A 52 9.02 -5.78 -2.47
C LEU A 52 9.94 -6.99 -2.16
N ASP A 53 10.99 -7.19 -2.97
CA ASP A 53 11.94 -8.27 -2.74
C ASP A 53 12.45 -8.31 -1.27
N GLY A 54 12.40 -9.49 -0.66
CA GLY A 54 12.70 -9.71 0.77
C GLY A 54 11.51 -9.50 1.73
N GLY A 55 10.38 -8.97 1.27
CA GLY A 55 9.20 -8.65 2.11
C GLY A 55 8.12 -9.72 2.18
N LEU A 56 8.25 -10.85 1.47
CA LEU A 56 7.17 -11.85 1.35
C LEU A 56 6.72 -12.40 2.72
N ALA A 57 7.66 -12.71 3.61
CA ALA A 57 7.33 -13.25 4.93
C ALA A 57 6.47 -12.29 5.77
N GLY A 58 6.70 -10.98 5.66
CA GLY A 58 5.88 -9.97 6.32
C GLY A 58 4.47 -9.92 5.75
N ALA A 59 4.32 -9.89 4.43
CA ALA A 59 3.00 -9.89 3.79
C ALA A 59 2.19 -11.18 4.09
N GLN A 60 2.87 -12.33 4.20
CA GLN A 60 2.24 -13.58 4.63
C GLN A 60 1.79 -13.55 6.08
N PHE A 61 2.60 -12.95 6.97
CA PHE A 61 2.20 -12.72 8.35
C PHE A 61 0.94 -11.83 8.41
N ASP A 62 0.93 -10.71 7.69
CA ASP A 62 -0.20 -9.77 7.67
C ASP A 62 -1.47 -10.42 7.10
N GLN A 63 -1.36 -11.20 6.03
CA GLN A 63 -2.51 -11.93 5.47
C GLN A 63 -3.11 -12.92 6.47
N ASN A 64 -2.25 -13.66 7.19
CA ASN A 64 -2.70 -14.60 8.21
C ASN A 64 -3.33 -13.87 9.41
N ASP A 65 -2.71 -12.79 9.89
CA ASP A 65 -3.23 -12.00 10.99
C ASP A 65 -4.59 -11.37 10.65
N PHE A 66 -4.71 -10.77 9.46
CA PHE A 66 -5.96 -10.19 9.00
C PHE A 66 -7.07 -11.23 8.86
N PHE A 67 -6.77 -12.41 8.33
CA PHE A 67 -7.71 -13.52 8.26
C PHE A 67 -8.23 -13.91 9.65
N ASN A 68 -7.34 -14.07 10.63
CA ASN A 68 -7.71 -14.43 12.00
C ASN A 68 -8.53 -13.33 12.67
N SER A 69 -8.08 -12.08 12.56
CA SER A 69 -8.71 -10.90 13.18
C SER A 69 -10.09 -10.58 12.60
N THR A 70 -10.31 -10.89 11.32
CA THR A 70 -11.61 -10.66 10.65
C THR A 70 -12.55 -11.86 10.74
N GLY A 71 -12.10 -13.00 11.27
CA GLY A 71 -12.87 -14.24 11.30
C GLY A 71 -13.06 -14.86 9.91
N GLY A 72 -12.07 -14.71 9.03
CA GLY A 72 -11.99 -15.45 7.78
C GLY A 72 -11.97 -14.62 6.49
N LYS A 73 -11.85 -13.29 6.53
CA LYS A 73 -11.71 -12.50 5.30
C LYS A 73 -10.32 -12.73 4.70
N VAL A 74 -10.27 -13.06 3.42
CA VAL A 74 -9.03 -13.24 2.66
C VAL A 74 -8.86 -12.04 1.73
N VAL A 75 -7.66 -11.46 1.73
CA VAL A 75 -7.22 -10.42 0.79
C VAL A 75 -5.89 -10.86 0.16
N PRO A 76 -5.63 -10.55 -1.12
CA PRO A 76 -4.44 -11.04 -1.82
C PRO A 76 -3.15 -10.38 -1.33
N ILE A 77 -2.07 -11.15 -1.40
CA ILE A 77 -0.70 -10.64 -1.39
C ILE A 77 -0.28 -10.36 -2.83
N ILE A 78 0.24 -9.17 -3.09
CA ILE A 78 0.66 -8.70 -4.40
C ILE A 78 2.15 -8.33 -4.37
N LYS A 79 2.95 -8.93 -5.25
CA LYS A 79 4.35 -8.54 -5.43
C LYS A 79 4.41 -7.24 -6.23
N ILE A 80 5.19 -6.29 -5.75
CA ILE A 80 5.58 -5.09 -6.51
C ILE A 80 6.97 -5.32 -7.09
N ASN A 81 7.10 -5.18 -8.42
CA ASN A 81 8.39 -5.00 -9.07
C ASN A 81 8.54 -3.53 -9.45
N LEU A 82 9.48 -2.83 -8.83
CA LEU A 82 9.80 -1.46 -9.20
C LEU A 82 10.63 -1.41 -10.48
N PRO A 83 10.37 -0.46 -11.38
CA PRO A 83 11.13 -0.31 -12.60
C PRO A 83 12.54 0.21 -12.29
N ARG A 84 13.53 -0.21 -13.09
CA ARG A 84 14.91 0.30 -13.00
C ARG A 84 15.11 1.63 -13.73
N ALA A 85 14.18 2.00 -14.61
CA ALA A 85 14.25 3.20 -15.42
C ALA A 85 12.99 4.06 -15.17
N ALA A 86 13.15 5.39 -15.17
CA ALA A 86 12.08 6.32 -14.89
C ALA A 86 10.94 6.33 -15.92
N ASN A 87 11.17 5.76 -17.11
CA ASN A 87 10.20 5.66 -18.20
C ASN A 87 9.55 4.27 -18.32
N ALA A 88 9.75 3.39 -17.33
CA ALA A 88 9.15 2.07 -17.28
C ALA A 88 8.12 1.99 -16.16
N ASP A 89 7.13 1.11 -16.33
CA ASP A 89 6.04 0.93 -15.38
C ASP A 89 6.43 -0.02 -14.24
N ALA A 90 5.90 0.25 -13.05
CA ALA A 90 5.90 -0.72 -11.96
C ALA A 90 4.93 -1.88 -12.27
N GLN A 91 5.29 -3.09 -11.86
CA GLN A 91 4.43 -4.26 -12.04
C GLN A 91 3.83 -4.70 -10.70
N PHE A 92 2.55 -5.08 -10.74
CA PHE A 92 1.81 -5.63 -9.61
C PHE A 92 1.38 -7.05 -9.96
N ILE A 93 1.94 -8.02 -9.28
CA ILE A 93 1.87 -9.43 -9.68
C ILE A 93 1.22 -10.24 -8.58
N TYR A 94 0.14 -10.94 -8.92
CA TYR A 94 -0.44 -11.96 -8.08
C TYR A 94 0.23 -13.30 -8.38
N ASN A 95 0.78 -13.95 -7.36
CA ASN A 95 1.23 -15.33 -7.44
C ASN A 95 0.47 -16.17 -6.41
N GLN A 96 -0.09 -17.31 -6.86
CA GLN A 96 -0.81 -18.21 -5.97
C GLN A 96 0.09 -18.77 -4.85
N ALA A 97 1.36 -19.02 -5.15
CA ALA A 97 2.33 -19.55 -4.20
C ALA A 97 2.69 -18.58 -3.06
N ASP A 98 2.40 -17.29 -3.23
CA ASP A 98 2.66 -16.27 -2.21
C ASP A 98 1.56 -16.26 -1.14
N GLN A 99 0.36 -16.77 -1.47
CA GLN A 99 -0.82 -16.75 -0.60
C GLN A 99 -0.78 -17.86 0.46
N VAL A 100 -1.22 -17.55 1.68
CA VAL A 100 -1.26 -18.48 2.82
C VAL A 100 -2.68 -18.68 3.38
N LYS A 101 -3.71 -18.15 2.70
CA LYS A 101 -5.14 -18.27 3.02
C LYS A 101 -6.00 -18.44 1.78
#